data_AF-A0A1G9HP39-F1
#
_entry.id   AF-A0A1G9HP39-F1
#
_cell.length_a   1.000
_cell.length_b   1.000
_cell.length_c   1.000
_cell.angle_alpha   90.00
_cell.angle_beta   90.00
_cell.angle_gamma   90.00
#
_symmetry.space_group_name_H-M   'P 1'
#
loop_
_entity.id
_entity.type
_entity.pdbx_description
1 polymer ?
#
loop_
_entity_poly.entity_id
_entity_poly.type
_entity_poly.pdbx_seq_one_letter_code
_entity_poly.pdbx_strand_id
1 'polypeptide(L)'
;MLFHKLTDFYHEFVIERDKNLCIDCDVCIRQCSYGVHFRDAVRNIVDHDNSKCVGCQRCSVFCPTGALITKNYDSSSCQNELGQAVFLRNIYKQAETGEVLSSGLGANAVVPCYWDKLLLDTCLPDNFLNDLSLSTQFTIENPILFGTRSSNPINSNLFAAMKSAAGKLGMDFDVADKQHGEFVAAGHNVADMSVDAVRSGADIVFIEAQQLGRGPFSTRIHNAGMPIELAIAVVDQKLRDEGLRDKVSVVAEGNFRCSADVVKAIALGANAVCIGNAAMAAVGCTCCGQCHTGKCPWGIATTDPILSKRQNPEIAAEKLVNLVSAWNCEIKLMLSAMGLSSLDELRGNRDKLRAVGLSDTEMTILDVKHSGQ
;
A
#
# COMPACT_ATOMS: atom_id res chain seq x y z
N MET A 1 7.42 25.23 13.03
CA MET A 1 7.57 23.93 12.34
C MET A 1 6.23 23.59 11.72
N LEU A 2 6.14 23.64 10.38
CA LEU A 2 4.90 23.45 9.61
C LEU A 2 4.75 21.98 9.20
N PHE A 3 4.53 21.09 10.17
CA PHE A 3 4.19 19.71 9.89
C PHE A 3 2.74 19.49 10.28
N HIS A 4 1.86 19.52 9.27
CA HIS A 4 0.48 19.11 9.43
C HIS A 4 0.34 17.61 9.19
N LYS A 5 -0.64 16.98 9.83
CA LYS A 5 -1.02 15.61 9.50
C LYS A 5 -1.61 15.60 8.10
N LEU A 6 -1.17 14.66 7.28
CA LEU A 6 -1.69 14.54 5.91
C LEU A 6 -3.14 14.07 5.93
N THR A 7 -3.50 13.27 6.94
CA THR A 7 -4.87 12.76 7.13
C THR A 7 -5.92 13.88 7.32
N ASP A 8 -5.53 15.06 7.82
CA ASP A 8 -6.44 16.20 7.94
C ASP A 8 -6.92 16.70 6.56
N PHE A 9 -6.09 16.55 5.52
CA PHE A 9 -6.34 17.06 4.17
C PHE A 9 -6.72 15.97 3.16
N TYR A 10 -6.49 14.70 3.48
CA TYR A 10 -6.87 13.53 2.67
C TYR A 10 -8.05 12.79 3.31
N HIS A 11 -9.16 13.49 3.54
CA HIS A 11 -10.40 12.89 4.04
C HIS A 11 -11.14 12.13 2.93
N GLU A 12 -12.01 11.18 3.31
CA GLU A 12 -12.77 10.37 2.36
C GLU A 12 -13.99 11.09 1.80
N PHE A 13 -14.60 11.97 2.59
CA PHE A 13 -15.84 12.61 2.25
C PHE A 13 -15.72 14.12 2.39
N VAL A 14 -16.26 14.83 1.42
CA VAL A 14 -16.41 16.29 1.44
C VAL A 14 -17.89 16.63 1.58
N ILE A 15 -18.17 17.65 2.38
CA ILE A 15 -19.45 18.33 2.35
C ILE A 15 -19.35 19.52 1.39
N GLU A 16 -20.23 19.55 0.41
CA GLU A 16 -20.49 20.75 -0.38
C GLU A 16 -21.72 21.45 0.19
N ARG A 17 -21.54 22.71 0.59
CA ARG A 17 -22.61 23.58 1.08
C ARG A 17 -22.89 24.67 0.05
N ASP A 18 -24.09 24.63 -0.54
CA ASP A 18 -24.57 25.72 -1.39
C ASP A 18 -24.97 26.92 -0.53
N LYS A 19 -24.23 28.02 -0.65
CA LYS A 19 -24.45 29.26 0.10
C LYS A 19 -25.74 29.98 -0.31
N ASN A 20 -26.27 29.73 -1.50
CA ASN A 20 -27.52 30.35 -1.96
C ASN A 20 -28.76 29.65 -1.38
N LEU A 21 -28.63 28.37 -1.05
CA LEU A 21 -29.71 27.56 -0.45
C LEU A 21 -29.60 27.47 1.08
N CYS A 22 -28.40 27.65 1.64
CA CYS A 22 -28.17 27.55 3.07
C CYS A 22 -28.75 28.76 3.80
N ILE A 23 -29.70 28.51 4.71
CA ILE A 23 -30.33 29.53 5.56
C ILE A 23 -29.73 29.59 6.97
N ASP A 24 -28.54 29.01 7.18
CA ASP A 24 -27.82 29.02 8.46
C ASP A 24 -28.66 28.58 9.68
N CYS A 25 -29.51 27.56 9.53
CA CYS A 25 -30.49 27.12 10.54
C CYS A 25 -29.96 26.19 11.65
N ASP A 26 -28.65 25.92 11.68
CA ASP A 26 -27.96 25.03 12.63
C ASP A 26 -28.43 23.56 12.68
N VAL A 27 -29.36 23.14 11.80
CA VAL A 27 -29.85 21.74 11.76
C VAL A 27 -28.70 20.77 11.56
N CYS A 28 -27.79 21.07 10.62
CA CYS A 28 -26.63 20.22 10.36
C CYS A 28 -25.69 20.09 11.56
N ILE A 29 -25.54 21.13 12.41
CA ILE A 29 -24.77 21.06 13.66
C ILE A 29 -25.45 20.08 14.63
N ARG A 30 -26.77 20.24 14.85
CA ARG A 30 -27.53 19.39 15.78
C ARG A 30 -27.60 17.92 15.33
N GLN A 31 -27.58 17.67 14.02
CA GLN A 31 -27.68 16.32 13.47
C GLN A 31 -26.33 15.60 13.34
N CYS A 32 -25.20 16.31 13.39
CA CYS A 32 -23.90 15.69 13.17
C CYS A 32 -23.28 15.17 14.47
N SER A 33 -23.25 13.84 14.62
CA SER A 33 -22.60 13.17 15.76
C SER A 33 -21.07 13.35 15.78
N TYR A 34 -20.46 13.65 14.63
CA TYR A 34 -19.01 13.77 14.47
C TYR A 34 -18.50 15.21 14.61
N GLY A 35 -19.38 16.18 14.86
CA GLY A 35 -18.98 17.58 15.03
C GLY A 35 -18.34 18.20 13.78
N VAL A 36 -18.75 17.76 12.59
CA VAL A 36 -18.29 18.28 11.30
C VAL A 36 -18.70 19.74 11.14
N HIS A 37 -19.93 20.09 11.52
CA HIS A 37 -20.49 21.43 11.31
C HIS A 37 -20.31 22.30 12.55
N PHE A 38 -19.99 23.58 12.36
CA PHE A 38 -19.85 24.55 13.43
C PHE A 38 -20.34 25.93 13.01
N ARG A 39 -20.71 26.77 13.97
CA ARG A 39 -21.09 28.17 13.72
C ARG A 39 -19.86 29.06 13.87
N ASP A 40 -19.54 29.80 12.82
CA ASP A 40 -18.53 30.86 12.87
C ASP A 40 -19.17 32.11 13.50
N ALA A 41 -18.78 32.42 14.74
CA ALA A 41 -19.34 33.54 15.49
C ALA A 41 -19.02 34.91 14.86
N VAL A 42 -17.91 35.03 14.11
CA VAL A 42 -17.48 36.30 13.52
C VAL A 42 -18.29 36.59 12.26
N ARG A 43 -18.46 35.58 11.41
CA ARG A 43 -19.21 35.71 10.14
C ARG A 43 -20.71 35.48 10.32
N ASN A 44 -21.12 34.93 11.45
CA ASN A 44 -22.48 34.49 11.77
C ASN A 44 -23.07 33.50 10.76
N ILE A 45 -22.21 32.65 10.17
CA ILE A 45 -22.59 31.60 9.21
C ILE A 45 -22.32 30.22 9.78
N VAL A 46 -22.97 29.20 9.22
CA VAL A 46 -22.65 27.80 9.51
C VAL A 46 -21.62 27.29 8.51
N ASP A 47 -20.52 26.76 9.03
CA ASP A 47 -19.46 26.16 8.24
C ASP A 47 -19.21 24.69 8.65
N HIS A 48 -18.13 24.10 8.14
CA HIS A 48 -17.84 22.70 8.29
C HIS A 48 -16.34 22.38 8.19
N ASP A 49 -15.96 21.26 8.78
CA ASP A 49 -14.60 20.69 8.79
C ASP A 49 -14.64 19.28 8.20
N ASN A 50 -14.19 19.14 6.95
CA ASN A 50 -14.25 17.87 6.22
C ASN A 50 -13.37 16.77 6.81
N SER A 51 -12.34 17.10 7.61
CA SER A 51 -11.47 16.11 8.24
C SER A 51 -12.22 15.15 9.17
N LYS A 52 -13.39 15.56 9.68
CA LYS A 52 -14.26 14.79 10.59
C LYS A 52 -15.39 14.05 9.88
N CYS A 53 -15.57 14.25 8.58
CA CYS A 53 -16.72 13.69 7.86
C CYS A 53 -16.53 12.20 7.61
N VAL A 54 -17.52 11.39 8.02
CA VAL A 54 -17.55 9.93 7.79
C VAL A 54 -18.56 9.51 6.72
N GLY A 55 -19.13 10.47 5.98
CA GLY A 55 -19.99 10.11 4.85
C GLY A 55 -21.38 9.58 5.19
N CYS A 56 -21.84 9.69 6.44
CA CYS A 56 -23.13 9.11 6.88
C CYS A 56 -24.38 9.76 6.26
N GLN A 57 -24.21 10.82 5.46
CA GLN A 57 -25.26 11.57 4.75
C GLN A 57 -26.35 12.22 5.62
N ARG A 58 -26.28 12.08 6.95
CA ARG A 58 -27.31 12.56 7.86
C ARG A 58 -27.55 14.07 7.74
N CYS A 59 -26.50 14.87 7.65
CA CYS A 59 -26.64 16.32 7.48
C CYS A 59 -27.28 16.71 6.14
N SER A 60 -26.98 15.96 5.08
CA SER A 60 -27.54 16.15 3.74
C SER A 60 -29.05 15.82 3.69
N VAL A 61 -29.44 14.68 4.28
CA VAL A 61 -30.86 14.25 4.34
C VAL A 61 -31.73 15.18 5.18
N PHE A 62 -31.22 15.64 6.33
CA PHE A 62 -31.99 16.49 7.25
C PHE A 62 -31.88 17.98 6.94
N CYS A 63 -31.19 18.38 5.87
CA CYS A 63 -31.12 19.78 5.48
C CYS A 63 -32.48 20.25 4.96
N PRO A 64 -33.17 21.21 5.62
CA PRO A 64 -34.52 21.61 5.23
C PRO A 64 -34.59 22.27 3.85
N THR A 65 -33.48 22.83 3.38
CA THR A 65 -33.37 23.49 2.08
C THR A 65 -32.63 22.65 1.04
N GLY A 66 -32.14 21.46 1.39
CA GLY A 66 -31.32 20.65 0.50
C GLY A 66 -29.95 21.26 0.14
N ALA A 67 -29.47 22.22 0.93
CA ALA A 67 -28.22 22.96 0.66
C ALA A 67 -26.93 22.15 0.86
N LEU A 68 -27.02 20.91 1.34
CA LEU A 68 -25.88 20.08 1.72
C LEU A 68 -25.82 18.83 0.87
N ILE A 69 -24.65 18.58 0.29
CA ILE A 69 -24.35 17.36 -0.44
C ILE A 69 -23.08 16.75 0.16
N THR A 70 -23.14 15.46 0.51
CA THR A 70 -21.97 14.69 0.89
C THR A 70 -21.46 13.92 -0.32
N LYS A 71 -20.19 14.12 -0.68
CA LYS A 71 -19.56 13.43 -1.82
C LYS A 71 -18.27 12.75 -1.38
N ASN A 72 -17.85 11.74 -2.14
CA ASN A 72 -16.49 11.22 -2.01
C ASN A 72 -15.48 12.29 -2.42
N TYR A 73 -14.38 12.38 -1.68
CA TYR A 73 -13.25 13.21 -2.05
C TYR A 73 -12.42 12.49 -3.10
N ASP A 74 -12.51 12.93 -4.34
CA ASP A 74 -11.65 12.41 -5.41
C ASP A 74 -10.40 13.28 -5.52
N SER A 75 -9.31 12.82 -4.91
CA SER A 75 -8.02 13.50 -4.94
C SER A 75 -7.12 13.00 -6.07
N SER A 76 -7.67 12.45 -7.16
CA SER A 76 -6.97 11.74 -8.25
C SER A 76 -5.99 12.62 -9.04
N SER A 77 -4.98 13.18 -8.39
CA SER A 77 -3.82 13.79 -9.02
C SER A 77 -2.78 12.74 -9.44
N CYS A 78 -2.87 11.52 -8.88
CA CYS A 78 -2.05 10.39 -9.26
C CYS A 78 -2.84 9.45 -10.18
N GLN A 79 -2.42 9.35 -11.44
CA GLN A 79 -3.07 8.53 -12.47
C GLN A 79 -2.66 7.04 -12.43
N ASN A 80 -1.87 6.61 -11.43
CA ASN A 80 -1.37 5.23 -11.31
C ASN A 80 -2.24 4.41 -10.36
N GLU A 81 -2.07 3.09 -10.34
CA GLU A 81 -2.86 2.14 -9.52
C GLU A 81 -2.78 2.39 -7.99
N LEU A 82 -1.68 2.99 -7.51
CA LEU A 82 -1.55 3.46 -6.11
C LEU A 82 -2.25 4.81 -5.86
N GLY A 83 -2.63 5.50 -6.94
CA GLY A 83 -3.19 6.84 -6.98
C GLY A 83 -4.68 6.95 -6.68
N GLN A 84 -5.35 5.82 -6.42
CA GLN A 84 -6.68 5.89 -5.82
C GLN A 84 -6.54 6.49 -4.43
N ALA A 85 -7.24 7.62 -4.21
CA ALA A 85 -7.17 8.40 -2.97
C ALA A 85 -7.34 7.56 -1.69
N VAL A 86 -8.09 6.45 -1.79
CA VAL A 86 -8.33 5.48 -0.71
C VAL A 86 -7.05 4.81 -0.22
N PHE A 87 -6.21 4.25 -1.10
CA PHE A 87 -4.99 3.55 -0.68
C PHE A 87 -3.97 4.51 -0.08
N LEU A 88 -3.79 5.67 -0.72
CA LEU A 88 -2.87 6.69 -0.24
C LEU A 88 -3.28 7.20 1.15
N ARG A 89 -4.57 7.47 1.35
CA ARG A 89 -5.14 7.82 2.65
C ARG A 89 -4.92 6.73 3.69
N ASN A 90 -5.13 5.46 3.32
CA ASN A 90 -4.96 4.34 4.24
C ASN A 90 -3.49 4.23 4.69
N ILE A 91 -2.54 4.37 3.78
CA ILE A 91 -1.11 4.44 4.10
C ILE A 91 -0.82 5.61 5.04
N TYR A 92 -1.37 6.82 4.78
CA TYR A 92 -1.16 7.96 5.67
C TYR A 92 -1.72 7.70 7.08
N LYS A 93 -2.92 7.12 7.18
CA LYS A 93 -3.54 6.79 8.46
C LYS A 93 -2.69 5.77 9.23
N GLN A 94 -2.26 4.68 8.58
CA GLN A 94 -1.41 3.66 9.20
C GLN A 94 -0.03 4.21 9.59
N ALA A 95 0.57 5.05 8.76
CA ALA A 95 1.86 5.68 9.06
C ALA A 95 1.76 6.67 10.23
N GLU A 96 0.65 7.40 10.36
CA GLU A 96 0.46 8.37 11.44
C GLU A 96 0.02 7.74 12.77
N THR A 97 -0.66 6.60 12.74
CA THR A 97 -1.21 5.94 13.95
C THR A 97 -0.43 4.71 14.38
N GLY A 98 0.17 3.97 13.44
CA GLY A 98 0.74 2.65 13.67
C GLY A 98 -0.31 1.55 13.89
N GLU A 99 -1.59 1.84 13.65
CA GLU A 99 -2.71 0.95 13.93
C GLU A 99 -3.25 0.27 12.66
N VAL A 100 -3.85 -0.90 12.87
CA VAL A 100 -4.62 -1.61 11.84
C VAL A 100 -5.88 -0.81 11.52
N LEU A 101 -6.19 -0.64 10.23
CA LEU A 101 -7.38 0.10 9.84
C LEU A 101 -8.63 -0.75 10.05
N SER A 102 -9.60 -0.19 10.76
CA SER A 102 -10.96 -0.74 10.80
C SER A 102 -11.86 0.04 9.84
N SER A 103 -12.69 -0.70 9.11
CA SER A 103 -13.77 -0.14 8.31
C SER A 103 -15.02 -0.97 8.52
N GLY A 104 -16.18 -0.31 8.44
CA GLY A 104 -17.48 -0.96 8.45
C GLY A 104 -18.16 -0.79 7.10
N LEU A 105 -19.22 -1.58 6.87
CA LEU A 105 -19.85 -1.77 5.56
C LEU A 105 -18.93 -2.57 4.61
N GLY A 106 -19.52 -3.47 3.83
CA GLY A 106 -18.76 -4.37 2.95
C GLY A 106 -17.89 -3.63 1.94
N ALA A 107 -17.02 -4.38 1.24
CA ALA A 107 -16.15 -3.81 0.22
C ALA A 107 -16.96 -3.25 -0.96
N ASN A 108 -16.93 -1.94 -1.14
CA ASN A 108 -17.50 -1.25 -2.31
C ASN A 108 -16.44 -0.98 -3.41
N ALA A 109 -15.27 -1.61 -3.31
CA ALA A 109 -14.17 -1.38 -4.24
C ALA A 109 -14.44 -2.07 -5.59
N VAL A 110 -14.32 -1.30 -6.68
CA VAL A 110 -14.27 -1.84 -8.04
C VAL A 110 -12.91 -2.52 -8.21
N VAL A 111 -12.87 -3.79 -8.59
CA VAL A 111 -11.65 -4.60 -8.82
C VAL A 111 -10.81 -3.98 -9.95
N PRO A 112 -9.80 -3.14 -9.66
CA PRO A 112 -9.13 -2.28 -10.64
C PRO A 112 -7.76 -2.82 -11.12
N CYS A 113 -7.03 -3.60 -10.32
CA CYS A 113 -5.73 -4.19 -10.67
C CYS A 113 -5.70 -5.70 -10.39
N TYR A 114 -4.59 -6.35 -10.76
CA TYR A 114 -4.44 -7.80 -10.68
C TYR A 114 -4.48 -8.33 -9.23
N TRP A 115 -3.86 -7.63 -8.28
CA TRP A 115 -3.98 -7.97 -6.85
C TRP A 115 -5.42 -8.07 -6.38
N ASP A 116 -6.31 -7.21 -6.88
CA ASP A 116 -7.72 -7.19 -6.44
C ASP A 116 -8.55 -8.32 -7.06
N LYS A 117 -8.02 -9.00 -8.09
CA LYS A 117 -8.60 -10.22 -8.67
C LYS A 117 -8.22 -11.49 -7.91
N LEU A 118 -7.31 -11.38 -6.94
CA LEU A 118 -6.88 -12.46 -6.06
C LEU A 118 -7.47 -12.21 -4.66
N LEU A 119 -8.28 -13.15 -4.18
CA LEU A 119 -8.86 -13.18 -2.85
C LEU A 119 -8.08 -14.15 -1.95
N LEU A 120 -8.02 -13.86 -0.66
CA LEU A 120 -7.45 -14.76 0.33
C LEU A 120 -8.49 -15.81 0.73
N ASP A 121 -8.12 -17.08 0.69
CA ASP A 121 -8.98 -18.19 1.10
C ASP A 121 -8.79 -18.49 2.58
N THR A 122 -9.79 -18.13 3.38
CA THR A 122 -9.79 -18.36 4.83
C THR A 122 -10.33 -19.75 5.14
N CYS A 123 -9.50 -20.60 5.72
CA CYS A 123 -9.94 -21.88 6.25
C CYS A 123 -10.44 -21.68 7.68
N LEU A 124 -11.66 -21.15 7.85
CA LEU A 124 -12.30 -21.08 9.16
C LEU A 124 -13.04 -22.40 9.42
N PRO A 125 -12.55 -23.29 10.31
CA PRO A 125 -13.42 -24.31 10.87
C PRO A 125 -14.49 -23.61 11.72
N ASP A 126 -15.72 -24.15 11.72
CA ASP A 126 -16.91 -23.56 12.36
C ASP A 126 -16.73 -23.16 13.85
N ASN A 127 -15.67 -23.63 14.52
CA ASN A 127 -15.37 -23.40 15.94
C ASN A 127 -14.31 -22.32 16.25
N PHE A 128 -13.72 -21.66 15.24
CA PHE A 128 -12.58 -20.76 15.47
C PHE A 128 -12.95 -19.38 16.05
N LEU A 129 -14.23 -18.99 16.01
CA LEU A 129 -14.69 -17.68 16.49
C LEU A 129 -14.56 -17.47 18.02
N ASN A 130 -14.25 -18.52 18.79
CA ASN A 130 -14.16 -18.45 20.24
C ASN A 130 -12.75 -18.16 20.80
N ASP A 131 -11.71 -18.15 19.96
CA ASP A 131 -10.32 -18.08 20.46
C ASP A 131 -9.47 -17.04 19.72
N LEU A 132 -9.91 -15.77 19.75
CA LEU A 132 -9.09 -14.62 19.33
C LEU A 132 -7.86 -14.39 20.24
N SER A 133 -7.73 -15.15 21.33
CA SER A 133 -6.59 -15.10 22.27
C SER A 133 -5.28 -15.67 21.70
N LEU A 134 -5.32 -16.45 20.62
CA LEU A 134 -4.14 -17.11 20.05
C LEU A 134 -3.21 -16.21 19.21
N SER A 135 -3.50 -14.91 19.10
CA SER A 135 -2.80 -13.98 18.19
C SER A 135 -1.40 -13.52 18.64
N THR A 136 -0.83 -14.05 19.73
CA THR A 136 0.35 -13.42 20.39
C THR A 136 1.67 -14.20 20.38
N GLN A 137 1.80 -15.34 19.70
CA GLN A 137 3.07 -16.10 19.67
C GLN A 137 3.56 -16.52 18.28
N PHE A 138 3.36 -15.69 17.26
CA PHE A 138 3.98 -15.91 15.95
C PHE A 138 5.23 -15.04 15.79
N THR A 139 6.40 -15.69 15.79
CA THR A 139 7.69 -15.08 15.44
C THR A 139 7.70 -14.90 13.93
N ILE A 140 7.42 -13.69 13.45
CA ILE A 140 7.42 -13.41 12.01
C ILE A 140 8.79 -12.86 11.61
N GLU A 141 9.42 -13.54 10.67
CA GLU A 141 10.51 -12.98 9.86
C GLU A 141 9.89 -11.94 8.90
N ASN A 142 10.31 -10.69 9.01
CA ASN A 142 9.70 -9.56 8.29
C ASN A 142 9.75 -9.76 6.75
N PRO A 143 8.62 -9.86 6.03
CA PRO A 143 8.64 -10.06 4.58
C PRO A 143 8.78 -8.76 3.80
N ILE A 144 8.80 -7.62 4.47
CA ILE A 144 8.83 -6.31 3.85
C ILE A 144 10.28 -5.84 3.82
N LEU A 145 10.71 -5.27 2.70
CA LEU A 145 12.02 -4.66 2.47
C LEU A 145 11.84 -3.23 1.92
N PHE A 146 12.83 -2.37 2.11
CA PHE A 146 12.84 -1.03 1.50
C PHE A 146 13.69 -1.02 0.24
N GLY A 147 13.04 -0.84 -0.91
CA GLY A 147 13.72 -0.58 -2.19
C GLY A 147 14.17 0.87 -2.27
N THR A 148 15.47 1.10 -2.51
CA THR A 148 16.12 2.42 -2.51
C THR A 148 16.50 2.90 -3.91
N ARG A 149 16.29 2.08 -4.95
CA ARG A 149 16.78 2.35 -6.30
C ARG A 149 15.89 3.34 -7.06
N SER A 150 15.84 4.57 -6.57
CA SER A 150 15.33 5.71 -7.31
C SER A 150 16.42 6.24 -8.25
N SER A 151 16.09 6.48 -9.51
CA SER A 151 17.00 7.18 -10.43
C SER A 151 17.20 8.65 -10.08
N ASN A 152 16.32 9.21 -9.24
CA ASN A 152 16.44 10.56 -8.74
C ASN A 152 17.00 10.50 -7.33
N PRO A 153 17.99 11.35 -7.00
CA PRO A 153 18.53 11.44 -5.65
C PRO A 153 17.42 11.77 -4.65
N ILE A 154 17.27 10.90 -3.65
CA ILE A 154 16.43 11.14 -2.49
C ILE A 154 17.18 12.11 -1.57
N ASN A 155 16.45 12.99 -0.89
CA ASN A 155 16.97 13.83 0.17
C ASN A 155 17.81 12.99 1.15
N SER A 156 19.09 13.33 1.29
CA SER A 156 20.06 12.53 2.06
C SER A 156 19.67 12.39 3.54
N ASN A 157 19.09 13.43 4.13
CA ASN A 157 18.63 13.39 5.53
C ASN A 157 17.47 12.41 5.69
N LEU A 158 16.53 12.43 4.74
CA LEU A 158 15.41 11.50 4.71
C LEU A 158 15.91 10.06 4.48
N PHE A 159 16.83 9.86 3.56
CA PHE A 159 17.43 8.56 3.28
C PHE A 159 18.10 7.95 4.52
N ALA A 160 18.88 8.76 5.26
CA ALA A 160 19.51 8.32 6.51
C ALA A 160 18.46 7.95 7.58
N ALA A 161 17.37 8.71 7.68
CA ALA A 161 16.27 8.39 8.59
C ALA A 161 15.53 7.10 8.22
N MET A 162 15.28 6.86 6.94
CA MET A 162 14.70 5.60 6.47
C MET A 162 15.61 4.41 6.78
N LYS A 163 16.93 4.56 6.61
CA LYS A 163 17.90 3.56 7.02
C LYS A 163 17.87 3.29 8.53
N SER A 164 17.72 4.34 9.35
CA SER A 164 17.55 4.21 10.79
C SER A 164 16.26 3.48 11.16
N ALA A 165 15.14 3.78 10.48
CA ALA A 165 13.86 3.09 10.67
C ALA A 165 13.97 1.59 10.34
N ALA A 166 14.63 1.25 9.23
CA ALA A 166 14.91 -0.15 8.88
C ALA A 166 15.70 -0.88 9.97
N GLY A 167 16.73 -0.23 10.54
CA GLY A 167 17.48 -0.77 11.66
C GLY A 167 16.62 -1.03 12.90
N LYS A 168 15.66 -0.16 13.22
CA LYS A 168 14.70 -0.37 14.33
C LYS A 168 13.76 -1.55 14.08
N LEU A 169 13.44 -1.82 12.83
CA LEU A 169 12.60 -2.95 12.42
C LEU A 169 13.39 -4.26 12.28
N GLY A 170 14.72 -4.23 12.50
CA GLY A 170 15.59 -5.39 12.28
C GLY A 170 15.66 -5.79 10.80
N MET A 171 15.44 -4.84 9.89
CA MET A 171 15.41 -5.05 8.45
C MET A 171 16.72 -4.61 7.81
N ASP A 172 17.22 -5.40 6.86
CA ASP A 172 18.33 -4.96 6.02
C ASP A 172 17.85 -3.90 5.03
N PHE A 173 18.37 -2.69 5.21
CA PHE A 173 18.23 -1.61 4.23
C PHE A 173 19.26 -1.81 3.12
N ASP A 174 18.83 -1.68 1.86
CA ASP A 174 19.69 -1.76 0.67
C ASP A 174 20.26 -3.18 0.42
N VAL A 175 19.38 -4.19 0.45
CA VAL A 175 19.74 -5.62 0.34
C VAL A 175 20.49 -5.94 -0.97
N ALA A 176 20.16 -5.22 -2.04
CA ALA A 176 20.69 -5.47 -3.37
C ALA A 176 22.20 -5.22 -3.52
N ASP A 177 22.77 -4.28 -2.76
CA ASP A 177 24.20 -3.94 -2.87
C ASP A 177 25.10 -4.80 -1.95
N LYS A 178 24.51 -5.61 -1.05
CA LYS A 178 25.24 -6.35 -0.01
C LYS A 178 25.34 -7.86 -0.24
N GLN A 179 24.43 -8.44 -1.02
CA GLN A 179 24.42 -9.86 -1.38
C GLN A 179 24.59 -9.99 -2.90
N HIS A 180 24.98 -11.15 -3.44
CA HIS A 180 25.01 -11.37 -4.90
C HIS A 180 23.57 -11.39 -5.44
N GLY A 181 22.96 -10.22 -5.50
CA GLY A 181 21.57 -9.99 -5.89
C GLY A 181 21.50 -9.60 -7.36
N GLU A 182 20.74 -10.35 -8.14
CA GLU A 182 20.53 -10.05 -9.55
C GLU A 182 19.12 -9.50 -9.77
N PHE A 183 19.02 -8.43 -10.57
CA PHE A 183 17.74 -7.83 -10.93
C PHE A 183 17.26 -8.34 -12.28
N VAL A 184 16.03 -8.83 -12.32
CA VAL A 184 15.37 -9.32 -13.53
C VAL A 184 14.09 -8.54 -13.76
N ALA A 185 13.95 -7.97 -14.96
CA ALA A 185 12.74 -7.24 -15.32
C ALA A 185 11.59 -8.22 -15.59
N ALA A 186 10.38 -7.89 -15.11
CA ALA A 186 9.16 -8.64 -15.38
C ALA A 186 8.73 -8.51 -16.85
N GLY A 187 9.38 -9.30 -17.71
CA GLY A 187 9.10 -9.44 -19.14
C GLY A 187 8.92 -10.91 -19.53
N HIS A 188 8.78 -11.16 -20.84
CA HIS A 188 8.48 -12.50 -21.38
C HIS A 188 9.50 -13.59 -21.00
N ASN A 189 10.75 -13.21 -20.70
CA ASN A 189 11.88 -14.09 -20.40
C ASN A 189 12.31 -14.04 -18.93
N VAL A 190 11.50 -13.44 -18.03
CA VAL A 190 11.88 -13.28 -16.61
C VAL A 190 12.23 -14.60 -15.94
N ALA A 191 11.56 -15.69 -16.32
CA ALA A 191 11.78 -17.02 -15.78
C ALA A 191 13.18 -17.56 -16.12
N ASP A 192 13.55 -17.51 -17.40
CA ASP A 192 14.84 -17.98 -17.89
C ASP A 192 15.98 -17.09 -17.37
N MET A 193 15.78 -15.77 -17.36
CA MET A 193 16.74 -14.83 -16.75
C MET A 193 16.96 -15.12 -15.26
N SER A 194 15.91 -15.48 -14.52
CA SER A 194 16.02 -15.85 -13.11
C SER A 194 16.83 -17.13 -12.92
N VAL A 195 16.62 -18.13 -13.79
CA VAL A 195 17.41 -19.38 -13.77
C VAL A 195 18.88 -19.10 -14.07
N ASP A 196 19.16 -18.28 -15.08
CA ASP A 196 20.52 -17.91 -15.46
C ASP A 196 21.23 -17.11 -14.35
N ALA A 197 20.51 -16.21 -13.67
CA ALA A 197 21.00 -15.48 -12.52
C ALA A 197 21.45 -16.43 -11.39
N VAL A 198 20.58 -17.38 -11.03
CA VAL A 198 20.89 -18.37 -9.97
C VAL A 198 22.06 -19.27 -10.38
N ARG A 199 22.11 -19.71 -11.64
CA ARG A 199 23.23 -20.50 -12.17
C ARG A 199 24.55 -19.73 -12.19
N SER A 200 24.47 -18.41 -12.31
CA SER A 200 25.63 -17.49 -12.24
C SER A 200 26.05 -17.18 -10.80
N GLY A 201 25.37 -17.73 -9.79
CA GLY A 201 25.72 -17.59 -8.38
C GLY A 201 24.92 -16.54 -7.62
N ALA A 202 23.76 -16.10 -8.13
CA ALA A 202 22.90 -15.17 -7.40
C ALA A 202 22.24 -15.84 -6.19
N ASP A 203 22.41 -15.24 -5.01
CA ASP A 203 21.76 -15.65 -3.75
C ASP A 203 20.33 -15.10 -3.65
N ILE A 204 20.10 -13.94 -4.28
CA ILE A 204 18.80 -13.25 -4.33
C ILE A 204 18.48 -12.87 -5.77
N VAL A 205 17.23 -13.12 -6.18
CA VAL A 205 16.69 -12.62 -7.45
C VAL A 205 15.60 -11.58 -7.16
N PHE A 206 15.82 -10.36 -7.61
CA PHE A 206 14.85 -9.26 -7.53
C PHE A 206 14.04 -9.20 -8.81
N ILE A 207 12.74 -9.49 -8.73
CA ILE A 207 11.81 -9.38 -9.86
C ILE A 207 11.23 -7.96 -9.87
N GLU A 208 11.66 -7.15 -10.82
CA GLU A 208 11.20 -5.77 -10.97
C GLU A 208 9.99 -5.69 -11.90
N ALA A 209 8.85 -5.27 -11.36
CA ALA A 209 7.68 -4.95 -12.18
C ALA A 209 8.06 -3.86 -13.21
N GLN A 210 7.81 -4.11 -14.49
CA GLN A 210 7.94 -3.09 -15.54
C GLN A 210 6.81 -2.05 -15.45
N GLN A 211 6.84 -1.24 -14.38
CA GLN A 211 6.10 0.03 -14.25
C GLN A 211 7.02 1.17 -13.76
N LEU A 212 8.34 0.96 -13.79
CA LEU A 212 9.30 1.92 -13.27
C LEU A 212 10.13 2.48 -14.42
N GLY A 213 9.62 3.51 -15.08
CA GLY A 213 10.55 4.57 -15.44
C GLY A 213 11.13 5.08 -14.13
N ARG A 214 12.37 4.70 -13.86
CA ARG A 214 13.37 5.46 -13.09
C ARG A 214 12.78 6.73 -12.42
N GLY A 215 12.19 6.54 -11.23
CA GLY A 215 11.48 7.53 -10.42
C GLY A 215 10.16 6.95 -9.88
N PRO A 216 9.72 7.26 -8.64
CA PRO A 216 8.59 6.57 -7.99
C PRO A 216 7.23 6.72 -8.70
N PHE A 217 7.13 7.54 -9.75
CA PHE A 217 5.89 7.82 -10.49
C PHE A 217 6.14 8.22 -11.96
N SER A 218 7.03 7.55 -12.70
CA SER A 218 7.14 7.88 -14.13
C SER A 218 5.83 7.59 -14.85
N THR A 219 5.33 8.58 -15.57
CA THR A 219 4.10 8.52 -16.37
C THR A 219 4.32 7.93 -17.77
N ARG A 220 5.48 7.33 -18.06
CA ARG A 220 5.90 7.07 -19.46
C ARG A 220 5.76 5.64 -19.96
N ILE A 221 5.20 4.70 -19.20
CA ILE A 221 4.89 3.36 -19.74
C ILE A 221 3.57 2.88 -19.15
N HIS A 222 2.47 3.20 -19.83
CA HIS A 222 1.26 2.39 -19.72
C HIS A 222 1.49 1.13 -20.58
N ASN A 223 1.38 -0.06 -19.98
CA ASN A 223 1.31 -1.37 -20.66
C ASN A 223 2.55 -1.97 -21.35
N ALA A 224 3.79 -1.71 -20.94
CA ALA A 224 4.92 -2.51 -21.42
C ALA A 224 5.58 -3.25 -20.27
N GLY A 225 4.99 -4.37 -19.87
CA GLY A 225 5.48 -5.22 -18.79
C GLY A 225 4.53 -6.35 -18.43
N MET A 226 5.08 -7.50 -18.04
CA MET A 226 4.29 -8.54 -17.42
C MET A 226 3.87 -8.09 -16.01
N PRO A 227 2.60 -8.26 -15.60
CA PRO A 227 2.16 -8.05 -14.22
C PRO A 227 3.06 -8.78 -13.23
N ILE A 228 3.38 -8.13 -12.11
CA ILE A 228 4.30 -8.67 -11.11
C ILE A 228 3.77 -9.98 -10.50
N GLU A 229 2.45 -10.10 -10.38
CA GLU A 229 1.73 -11.26 -9.90
C GLU A 229 2.05 -12.50 -10.76
N LEU A 230 1.95 -12.34 -12.09
CA LEU A 230 2.29 -13.39 -13.05
C LEU A 230 3.79 -13.66 -13.06
N ALA A 231 4.62 -12.63 -12.94
CA ALA A 231 6.07 -12.77 -12.90
C ALA A 231 6.53 -13.62 -11.72
N ILE A 232 6.02 -13.36 -10.51
CA ILE A 232 6.33 -14.14 -9.31
C ILE A 232 5.94 -15.61 -9.53
N ALA A 233 4.71 -15.85 -10.00
CA ALA A 233 4.19 -17.21 -10.16
C ALA A 233 5.00 -18.04 -11.17
N VAL A 234 5.36 -17.44 -12.31
CA VAL A 234 6.14 -18.11 -13.36
C VAL A 234 7.58 -18.35 -12.91
N VAL A 235 8.21 -17.38 -12.24
CA VAL A 235 9.58 -17.54 -11.72
C VAL A 235 9.63 -18.60 -10.63
N ASP A 236 8.70 -18.59 -9.67
CA ASP A 236 8.63 -19.61 -8.62
C ASP A 236 8.48 -21.01 -9.21
N GLN A 237 7.56 -21.19 -10.17
CA GLN A 237 7.35 -22.49 -10.83
C GLN A 237 8.60 -22.94 -11.58
N LYS A 238 9.19 -22.07 -12.40
CA LYS A 238 10.36 -22.41 -13.21
C LYS A 238 11.58 -22.76 -12.33
N LEU A 239 11.79 -22.03 -11.22
CA LEU A 239 12.86 -22.36 -10.27
C LEU A 239 12.62 -23.69 -9.55
N ARG A 240 11.36 -24.08 -9.32
CA ARG A 240 11.01 -25.40 -8.76
C ARG A 240 11.27 -26.51 -9.78
N ASP A 241 10.85 -26.33 -11.02
CA ASP A 241 11.04 -27.29 -12.10
C ASP A 241 12.53 -27.60 -12.33
N GLU A 242 13.39 -26.59 -12.18
CA GLU A 242 14.85 -26.71 -12.31
C GLU A 242 15.54 -27.16 -11.00
N GLY A 243 14.81 -27.36 -9.90
CA GLY A 243 15.38 -27.74 -8.59
C GLY A 243 16.28 -26.67 -7.97
N LEU A 244 16.04 -25.39 -8.31
CA LEU A 244 16.83 -24.24 -7.86
C LEU A 244 16.14 -23.43 -6.76
N ARG A 245 14.84 -23.62 -6.54
CA ARG A 245 14.02 -22.78 -5.65
C ARG A 245 14.53 -22.69 -4.21
N ASP A 246 15.09 -23.78 -3.67
CA ASP A 246 15.60 -23.83 -2.30
C ASP A 246 16.98 -23.16 -2.13
N LYS A 247 17.63 -22.76 -3.23
CA LYS A 247 18.97 -22.16 -3.24
C LYS A 247 18.95 -20.64 -3.35
N VAL A 248 17.79 -20.04 -3.57
CA VAL A 248 17.65 -18.61 -3.88
C VAL A 248 16.48 -18.00 -3.12
N SER A 249 16.63 -16.74 -2.72
CA SER A 249 15.50 -15.92 -2.26
C SER A 249 14.94 -15.09 -3.40
N VAL A 250 13.63 -15.18 -3.64
CA VAL A 250 12.92 -14.38 -4.64
C VAL A 250 12.31 -13.16 -3.95
N VAL A 251 12.72 -11.97 -4.36
CA VAL A 251 12.19 -10.70 -3.84
C VAL A 251 11.39 -10.03 -4.94
N ALA A 252 10.13 -9.70 -4.66
CA ALA A 252 9.29 -8.98 -5.61
C ALA A 252 9.38 -7.47 -5.38
N GLU A 253 9.70 -6.70 -6.42
CA GLU A 253 9.65 -5.25 -6.40
C GLU A 253 8.53 -4.77 -7.32
N GLY A 254 7.54 -4.10 -6.73
CA GLY A 254 6.33 -3.72 -7.43
C GLY A 254 5.48 -2.74 -6.65
N ASN A 255 4.31 -2.46 -7.19
CA ASN A 255 3.39 -1.48 -6.64
C ASN A 255 2.49 -2.08 -5.54
N PHE A 256 3.09 -2.47 -4.41
CA PHE A 256 2.38 -3.00 -3.24
C PHE A 256 1.67 -1.86 -2.49
N ARG A 257 0.34 -1.93 -2.37
CA ARG A 257 -0.49 -0.83 -1.83
C ARG A 257 -0.90 -1.06 -0.38
N CYS A 258 -1.01 -2.31 0.04
CA CYS A 258 -1.43 -2.71 1.37
C CYS A 258 -0.80 -4.05 1.77
N SER A 259 -0.96 -4.42 3.04
CA SER A 259 -0.53 -5.70 3.60
C SER A 259 -1.09 -6.91 2.85
N ALA A 260 -2.33 -6.84 2.32
CA ALA A 260 -2.93 -7.95 1.57
C ALA A 260 -2.20 -8.23 0.24
N ASP A 261 -1.72 -7.20 -0.45
CA ASP A 261 -0.90 -7.37 -1.67
C ASP A 261 0.42 -8.11 -1.31
N VAL A 262 1.00 -7.82 -0.14
CA VAL A 262 2.20 -8.51 0.37
C VAL A 262 1.93 -10.00 0.62
N VAL A 263 0.84 -10.32 1.32
CA VAL A 263 0.44 -11.72 1.59
C VAL A 263 0.21 -12.49 0.29
N LYS A 264 -0.46 -11.88 -0.69
CA LYS A 264 -0.71 -12.48 -2.00
C LYS A 264 0.60 -12.75 -2.74
N ALA A 265 1.56 -11.83 -2.71
CA ALA A 265 2.87 -12.03 -3.34
C ALA A 265 3.64 -13.21 -2.75
N ILE A 266 3.60 -13.36 -1.43
CA ILE A 266 4.22 -14.49 -0.73
C ILE A 266 3.53 -15.80 -1.11
N ALA A 267 2.19 -15.82 -1.13
CA ALA A 267 1.40 -16.96 -1.57
C ALA A 267 1.72 -17.40 -3.01
N LEU A 268 2.03 -16.45 -3.91
CA LEU A 268 2.45 -16.74 -5.28
C LEU A 268 3.88 -17.29 -5.38
N GLY A 269 4.73 -17.08 -4.37
CA GLY A 269 6.08 -17.66 -4.30
C GLY A 269 7.19 -16.70 -3.87
N ALA A 270 6.92 -15.42 -3.59
CA ALA A 270 7.94 -14.49 -3.13
C ALA A 270 8.40 -14.82 -1.68
N ASN A 271 9.70 -14.64 -1.40
CA ASN A 271 10.24 -14.66 -0.04
C ASN A 271 9.98 -13.33 0.68
N ALA A 272 10.10 -12.22 -0.02
CA ALA A 272 9.90 -10.88 0.49
C ALA A 272 9.45 -9.92 -0.60
N VAL A 273 9.01 -8.73 -0.22
CA VAL A 273 8.57 -7.66 -1.12
C VAL A 273 9.27 -6.35 -0.81
N CYS A 274 9.67 -5.62 -1.85
CA CYS A 274 10.22 -4.28 -1.73
C CYS A 274 9.11 -3.23 -1.84
N ILE A 275 8.93 -2.39 -0.81
CA ILE A 275 7.92 -1.32 -0.79
C ILE A 275 8.57 0.05 -1.08
N GLY A 276 8.63 0.44 -2.35
CA GLY A 276 9.11 1.78 -2.73
C GLY A 276 8.02 2.85 -2.53
N ASN A 277 6.93 2.73 -3.28
CA ASN A 277 5.89 3.76 -3.34
C ASN A 277 5.15 3.95 -2.02
N ALA A 278 4.79 2.86 -1.33
CA ALA A 278 4.14 2.93 -0.03
C ALA A 278 5.05 3.56 1.04
N ALA A 279 6.36 3.26 1.03
CA ALA A 279 7.32 3.90 1.91
C ALA A 279 7.43 5.41 1.64
N MET A 280 7.47 5.82 0.37
CA MET A 280 7.46 7.23 -0.01
C MET A 280 6.17 7.93 0.42
N ALA A 281 5.02 7.27 0.29
CA ALA A 281 3.75 7.79 0.79
C ALA A 281 3.77 7.95 2.32
N ALA A 282 4.30 6.97 3.07
CA ALA A 282 4.39 7.03 4.53
C ALA A 282 5.14 8.29 5.02
N VAL A 283 6.23 8.65 4.35
CA VAL A 283 7.05 9.84 4.68
C VAL A 283 6.51 11.14 4.09
N GLY A 284 5.37 11.08 3.39
CA GLY A 284 4.58 12.24 2.99
C GLY A 284 4.54 12.56 1.50
N CYS A 285 4.85 11.59 0.63
CA CYS A 285 4.66 11.74 -0.80
C CYS A 285 3.17 11.81 -1.15
N THR A 286 2.78 12.83 -1.90
CA THR A 286 1.41 13.05 -2.43
C THR A 286 1.25 12.62 -3.88
N CYS A 287 2.23 11.88 -4.40
CA CYS A 287 2.20 11.25 -5.72
C CYS A 287 1.98 12.22 -6.90
N CYS A 288 2.62 13.40 -6.88
CA CYS A 288 2.46 14.42 -7.92
C CYS A 288 3.10 14.09 -9.29
N GLY A 289 3.86 12.99 -9.41
CA GLY A 289 4.46 12.54 -10.67
C GLY A 289 5.69 13.34 -11.17
N GLN A 290 6.09 14.41 -10.49
CA GLN A 290 7.13 15.34 -10.96
C GLN A 290 8.53 15.10 -10.36
N CYS A 291 8.81 13.88 -9.90
CA CYS A 291 10.06 13.55 -9.19
C CYS A 291 11.32 13.77 -10.04
N HIS A 292 11.22 13.55 -11.36
CA HIS A 292 12.33 13.72 -12.31
C HIS A 292 12.84 15.16 -12.43
N THR A 293 12.07 16.14 -11.94
CA THR A 293 12.48 17.56 -11.97
C THR A 293 13.47 17.91 -10.86
N GLY A 294 13.61 17.04 -9.84
CA GLY A 294 14.39 17.34 -8.62
C GLY A 294 13.78 18.44 -7.74
N LYS A 295 12.57 18.93 -8.05
CA LYS A 295 11.90 20.03 -7.35
C LYS A 295 10.72 19.55 -6.51
N CYS A 296 10.88 18.41 -5.84
CA CYS A 296 9.80 17.84 -5.02
C CYS A 296 9.31 18.87 -3.98
N PRO A 297 8.03 19.28 -4.01
CA PRO A 297 7.54 20.29 -3.08
C PRO A 297 7.50 19.80 -1.64
N TRP A 298 7.49 18.48 -1.44
CA TRP A 298 7.51 17.82 -0.14
C TRP A 298 8.92 17.51 0.37
N GLY A 299 9.98 17.89 -0.36
CA GLY A 299 11.36 17.70 0.11
C GLY A 299 11.86 16.25 0.08
N ILE A 300 11.22 15.37 -0.70
CA ILE A 300 11.55 13.93 -0.79
C ILE A 300 12.56 13.67 -1.92
N ALA A 301 12.15 13.88 -3.18
CA ALA A 301 12.99 13.71 -4.36
C ALA A 301 13.62 15.05 -4.78
N THR A 302 14.65 15.49 -4.05
CA THR A 302 15.32 16.77 -4.26
C THR A 302 16.74 16.74 -3.68
N THR A 303 17.65 17.47 -4.32
CA THR A 303 18.98 17.82 -3.76
C THR A 303 19.06 19.27 -3.29
N ASP A 304 18.04 20.09 -3.59
CA ASP A 304 17.97 21.49 -3.16
C ASP A 304 17.91 21.59 -1.62
N PRO A 305 18.90 22.23 -0.97
CA PRO A 305 18.96 22.35 0.49
C PRO A 305 17.75 23.07 1.13
N ILE A 306 17.08 23.97 0.41
CA ILE A 306 15.89 24.68 0.87
C ILE A 306 14.69 23.72 0.87
N LEU A 307 14.52 22.96 -0.21
CA LEU A 307 13.42 21.99 -0.31
C LEU A 307 13.62 20.82 0.66
N SER A 308 14.86 20.35 0.85
CA SER A 308 15.17 19.24 1.76
C SER A 308 14.81 19.53 3.22
N LYS A 309 14.82 20.81 3.64
CA LYS A 309 14.40 21.24 4.99
C LYS A 309 12.89 21.11 5.24
N ARG A 310 12.08 20.83 4.21
CA ARG A 310 10.64 20.59 4.35
C ARG A 310 10.32 19.22 4.94
N GLN A 311 11.28 18.30 4.96
CA GLN A 311 11.17 17.01 5.62
C GLN A 311 11.69 17.07 7.05
N ASN A 312 10.98 16.41 7.96
CA ASN A 312 11.47 16.10 9.29
C ASN A 312 11.90 14.63 9.30
N PRO A 313 13.21 14.33 9.31
CA PRO A 313 13.71 12.97 9.21
C PRO A 313 13.23 12.07 10.37
N GLU A 314 13.15 12.60 11.59
CA GLU A 314 12.74 11.84 12.77
C GLU A 314 11.28 11.39 12.68
N ILE A 315 10.37 12.31 12.32
CA ILE A 315 8.95 12.01 12.09
C ILE A 315 8.80 11.06 10.90
N ALA A 316 9.57 11.24 9.84
CA ALA A 316 9.52 10.34 8.68
C ALA A 316 9.94 8.91 9.04
N ALA A 317 10.99 8.74 9.85
CA ALA A 317 11.41 7.45 10.36
C ALA A 317 10.33 6.79 11.22
N GLU A 318 9.72 7.54 12.14
CA GLU A 318 8.62 7.06 12.98
C GLU A 318 7.42 6.61 12.14
N LYS A 319 7.00 7.43 11.17
CA LYS A 319 5.90 7.09 10.25
C LYS A 319 6.16 5.80 9.47
N LEU A 320 7.42 5.57 9.07
CA LEU A 320 7.78 4.36 8.35
C LEU A 320 7.75 3.12 9.26
N VAL A 321 8.25 3.24 10.49
CA VAL A 321 8.15 2.17 11.51
C VAL A 321 6.68 1.84 11.80
N ASN A 322 5.83 2.86 11.93
CA ASN A 322 4.40 2.71 12.19
C ASN A 322 3.70 1.97 11.06
N LEU A 323 3.94 2.36 9.80
CA LEU A 323 3.32 1.69 8.64
C LEU A 323 3.68 0.20 8.60
N VAL A 324 4.97 -0.13 8.68
CA VAL A 324 5.43 -1.52 8.61
C VAL A 324 4.94 -2.32 9.82
N SER A 325 4.91 -1.73 11.02
CA SER A 325 4.37 -2.40 12.21
C SER A 325 2.87 -2.69 12.07
N ALA A 326 2.09 -1.74 11.54
CA ALA A 326 0.67 -1.93 11.27
C ALA A 326 0.45 -3.05 10.24
N TRP A 327 1.20 -3.04 9.13
CA TRP A 327 1.11 -4.08 8.11
C TRP A 327 1.53 -5.45 8.62
N ASN A 328 2.59 -5.53 9.43
CA ASN A 328 2.99 -6.78 10.08
C ASN A 328 1.90 -7.32 11.01
N CYS A 329 1.16 -6.44 11.69
CA CYS A 329 -0.01 -6.84 12.48
C CYS A 329 -1.13 -7.39 11.59
N GLU A 330 -1.44 -6.72 10.47
CA GLU A 330 -2.45 -7.20 9.51
C GLU A 330 -2.07 -8.54 8.88
N ILE A 331 -0.79 -8.73 8.54
CA ILE A 331 -0.25 -9.99 8.03
C ILE A 331 -0.47 -11.13 9.05
N LYS A 332 -0.21 -10.89 10.34
CA LYS A 332 -0.48 -11.87 11.41
C LYS A 332 -1.96 -12.28 11.45
N LEU A 333 -2.85 -11.29 11.37
CA LEU A 333 -4.29 -11.55 11.38
C LEU A 333 -4.73 -12.36 10.14
N MET A 334 -4.20 -12.03 8.97
CA MET A 334 -4.49 -12.77 7.73
C MET A 334 -3.97 -14.21 7.77
N LEU A 335 -2.72 -14.43 8.23
CA LEU A 335 -2.17 -15.78 8.41
C LEU A 335 -3.01 -16.60 9.38
N SER A 336 -3.38 -16.01 10.52
CA SER A 336 -4.23 -16.66 11.51
C SER A 336 -5.60 -17.03 10.95
N ALA A 337 -6.22 -16.13 10.16
CA ALA A 337 -7.50 -16.40 9.50
C ALA A 337 -7.40 -17.51 8.42
N MET A 338 -6.22 -17.73 7.84
CA MET A 338 -5.95 -18.82 6.91
C MET A 338 -5.55 -20.14 7.59
N GLY A 339 -5.38 -20.13 8.93
CA GLY A 339 -4.92 -21.26 9.72
C GLY A 339 -3.43 -21.56 9.57
N LEU A 340 -2.60 -20.55 9.26
CA LEU A 340 -1.17 -20.70 9.04
C LEU A 340 -0.36 -20.13 10.21
N SER A 341 0.75 -20.79 10.53
CA SER A 341 1.62 -20.42 11.66
C SER A 341 2.81 -19.54 11.25
N SER A 342 3.19 -19.57 9.98
CA SER A 342 4.35 -18.85 9.47
C SER A 342 4.18 -18.41 8.02
N LEU A 343 5.02 -17.47 7.58
CA LEU A 343 5.08 -17.07 6.17
C LEU A 343 5.68 -18.15 5.27
N ASP A 344 6.53 -19.02 5.80
CA ASP A 344 7.08 -20.15 5.06
C ASP A 344 6.00 -21.16 4.65
N GLU A 345 5.00 -21.40 5.51
CA GLU A 345 3.84 -22.23 5.16
C GLU A 345 2.94 -21.61 4.08
N LEU A 346 2.93 -20.27 3.99
CA LEU A 346 2.22 -19.55 2.95
C LEU A 346 3.00 -19.52 1.63
N ARG A 347 4.33 -19.54 1.67
CA ARG A 347 5.18 -19.28 0.51
C ARG A 347 4.96 -20.30 -0.61
N GLY A 348 4.39 -19.85 -1.73
CA GLY A 348 4.03 -20.71 -2.86
C GLY A 348 2.78 -21.58 -2.61
N ASN A 349 2.08 -21.42 -1.49
CA ASN A 349 0.85 -22.11 -1.18
C ASN A 349 -0.34 -21.40 -1.83
N ARG A 350 -0.52 -21.66 -3.13
CA ARG A 350 -1.52 -20.99 -3.97
C ARG A 350 -2.95 -21.47 -3.72
N ASP A 351 -3.13 -22.57 -3.00
CA ASP A 351 -4.44 -23.01 -2.49
C ASP A 351 -5.06 -22.01 -1.51
N LYS A 352 -4.26 -21.09 -0.96
CA LYS A 352 -4.74 -19.98 -0.11
C LYS A 352 -5.21 -18.76 -0.91
N LEU A 353 -5.21 -18.86 -2.24
CA LEU A 353 -5.71 -17.82 -3.13
C LEU A 353 -6.94 -18.30 -3.91
N ARG A 354 -7.81 -17.35 -4.24
CA ARG A 354 -8.95 -17.55 -5.13
C ARG A 354 -9.07 -16.44 -6.15
N ALA A 355 -9.39 -16.80 -7.39
CA ALA A 355 -9.53 -15.87 -8.50
C ALA A 355 -10.97 -15.34 -8.64
N VAL A 356 -11.07 -14.06 -8.99
CA VAL A 356 -12.29 -13.39 -9.44
C VAL A 356 -11.99 -12.59 -10.70
N GLY A 357 -12.69 -12.86 -11.80
CA GLY A 357 -12.54 -12.09 -13.04
C GLY A 357 -11.18 -12.26 -13.75
N LEU A 358 -10.52 -13.40 -13.53
CA LEU A 358 -9.37 -13.87 -14.30
C LEU A 358 -9.83 -14.87 -15.38
N SER A 359 -9.13 -14.90 -16.50
CA SER A 359 -9.32 -15.91 -17.55
C SER A 359 -8.71 -17.26 -17.15
N ASP A 360 -9.12 -18.33 -17.83
CA ASP A 360 -8.59 -19.68 -17.56
C ASP A 360 -7.08 -19.78 -17.73
N THR A 361 -6.52 -19.08 -18.73
CA THR A 361 -5.08 -19.00 -18.96
C THR A 361 -4.37 -18.34 -17.79
N GLU A 362 -4.91 -17.22 -17.28
CA GLU A 362 -4.32 -16.49 -16.15
C GLU A 362 -4.38 -17.32 -14.87
N MET A 363 -5.51 -17.98 -14.60
CA MET A 363 -5.65 -18.89 -13.46
C MET A 363 -4.68 -20.08 -13.55
N THR A 364 -4.46 -20.62 -14.75
CA THR A 364 -3.48 -21.69 -14.98
C THR A 364 -2.05 -21.22 -14.72
N ILE A 365 -1.68 -20.02 -15.18
CA ILE A 365 -0.34 -19.46 -14.98
C ILE A 365 -0.08 -19.18 -13.49
N LEU A 366 -1.07 -18.60 -12.81
CA LEU A 366 -1.00 -18.31 -11.38
C LEU A 366 -1.15 -19.56 -10.51
N ASP A 367 -1.62 -20.68 -11.07
CA ASP A 367 -2.03 -21.90 -10.37
C ASP A 367 -3.01 -21.62 -9.21
N VAL A 368 -4.09 -20.90 -9.53
CA VAL A 368 -5.15 -20.53 -8.56
C VAL A 368 -6.53 -21.00 -9.03
N LYS A 369 -7.40 -21.33 -8.08
CA LYS A 369 -8.77 -21.77 -8.36
C LYS A 369 -9.75 -20.60 -8.37
N HIS A 370 -10.87 -20.75 -9.06
CA HIS A 370 -11.95 -19.74 -9.02
C HIS A 370 -12.57 -19.66 -7.63
N SER A 371 -12.97 -18.46 -7.19
CA SER A 371 -13.60 -18.20 -5.86
C SER A 371 -14.86 -19.00 -5.50
N GLY A 372 -15.44 -19.71 -6.46
CA GLY A 372 -16.60 -20.58 -6.25
C GLY A 372 -16.27 -22.07 -6.11
N GLN A 373 -14.98 -22.42 -6.06
CA GLN A 373 -14.48 -23.79 -6.01
C GLN A 373 -13.70 -24.10 -4.73
#